data_AF-A0AAV4DXJ7-F1
#
_entry.id   AF-A0AAV4DXJ7-F1
#
_cell.length_a   1.000
_cell.length_b   1.000
_cell.length_c   1.000
_cell.angle_alpha   90.00
_cell.angle_beta   90.00
_cell.angle_gamma   90.00
#
_symmetry.space_group_name_H-M   'P 1'
#
loop_
_entity.id
_entity.type
_entity.pdbx_description
1 polymer ?
#
loop_
_entity_poly.entity_id
_entity_poly.type
_entity_poly.pdbx_seq_one_letter_code
_entity_poly.pdbx_strand_id
1 'polypeptide(L)'
;MKAQRKDMCTQLLERYNAEGEASVQRILTEDESWVHQYDPECKAQSMEYRHKTSPSPRKFKDSILQHDNARPHTSRQTQDALRQVELTTLQHPTYSPDLAPSDYYLFLQLKKYLKGHHYDNDEEVITNIRRWYLGQSSEFFADGVRQLVKRWRLCVDCDGDNVEK
;
A
#
# COMPACT_ATOMS: atom_id res chain seq x y z
N MET A 1 19.78 5.09 6.49
CA MET A 1 18.71 5.12 5.47
C MET A 1 19.01 4.15 4.33
N LYS A 2 20.06 4.36 3.52
CA LYS A 2 20.44 3.43 2.43
C LYS A 2 20.83 2.03 2.93
N ALA A 3 21.74 1.94 3.91
CA ALA A 3 22.12 0.66 4.51
C ALA A 3 20.91 -0.14 5.03
N GLN A 4 20.01 0.51 5.79
CA GLN A 4 18.77 -0.12 6.26
C GLN A 4 17.88 -0.62 5.10
N ARG A 5 17.71 0.19 4.04
CA ARG A 5 16.94 -0.22 2.85
C ARG A 5 17.55 -1.45 2.19
N LYS A 6 18.88 -1.47 2.02
CA LYS A 6 19.63 -2.60 1.46
C LYS A 6 19.47 -3.85 2.31
N ASP A 7 19.67 -3.75 3.62
CA ASP A 7 19.58 -4.87 4.56
C ASP A 7 18.17 -5.49 4.52
N MET A 8 17.14 -4.65 4.54
CA MET A 8 15.75 -5.10 4.46
C MET A 8 15.43 -5.75 3.11
N CYS A 9 15.84 -5.14 1.98
CA CYS A 9 15.62 -5.73 0.67
C CYS A 9 16.38 -7.06 0.51
N THR A 10 17.56 -7.19 1.12
CA THR A 10 18.34 -8.43 1.14
C THR A 10 17.57 -9.53 1.87
N GLN A 11 17.07 -9.26 3.08
CA GLN A 11 16.27 -10.23 3.86
C GLN A 11 14.99 -10.64 3.12
N LEU A 12 14.31 -9.69 2.47
CA LEU A 12 13.10 -9.97 1.68
C LEU A 12 13.41 -10.83 0.45
N LEU A 13 14.54 -10.60 -0.22
CA LEU A 13 15.00 -11.43 -1.34
C LEU A 13 15.41 -12.83 -0.88
N GLU A 14 16.10 -12.96 0.25
CA GLU A 14 16.45 -14.27 0.83
C GLU A 14 15.18 -15.09 1.12
N ARG A 15 14.18 -14.45 1.72
CA ARG A 15 12.87 -15.06 1.93
C ARG A 15 12.21 -15.48 0.62
N TYR A 16 12.23 -14.62 -0.39
CA TYR A 16 11.69 -14.94 -1.71
C TYR A 16 12.43 -16.12 -2.36
N ASN A 17 13.75 -16.18 -2.25
CA ASN A 17 14.54 -17.29 -2.80
C ASN A 17 14.23 -18.62 -2.09
N ALA A 18 13.82 -18.60 -0.82
CA ALA A 18 13.47 -19.78 -0.05
C ALA A 18 12.01 -20.25 -0.29
N GLU A 19 11.06 -19.32 -0.36
CA GLU A 19 9.62 -19.60 -0.43
C GLU A 19 9.01 -19.46 -1.84
N GLY A 20 9.72 -18.82 -2.77
CA GLY A 20 9.25 -18.47 -4.10
C GLY A 20 8.10 -17.45 -4.11
N GLU A 21 7.30 -17.48 -5.17
CA GLU A 21 6.14 -16.60 -5.41
C GLU A 21 5.12 -16.61 -4.26
N ALA A 22 5.02 -17.72 -3.51
CA ALA A 22 4.11 -17.82 -2.36
C ALA A 22 4.38 -16.77 -1.28
N SER A 23 5.64 -16.31 -1.13
CA SER A 23 5.99 -15.26 -0.17
C SER A 23 5.41 -13.89 -0.54
N VAL A 24 5.28 -13.62 -1.84
CA VAL A 24 4.81 -12.33 -2.38
C VAL A 24 3.29 -12.34 -2.54
N GLN A 25 2.69 -13.48 -2.88
CA GLN A 25 1.23 -13.65 -3.00
C GLN A 25 0.48 -13.43 -1.68
N ARG A 26 1.18 -13.54 -0.54
CA ARG A 26 0.62 -13.30 0.80
C ARG A 26 0.65 -11.82 1.20
N ILE A 27 1.29 -10.95 0.40
CA ILE A 27 1.44 -9.53 0.74
C ILE A 27 0.15 -8.78 0.42
N LEU A 28 -0.37 -8.09 1.44
CA LEU A 28 -1.41 -7.06 1.32
C LEU A 28 -0.72 -5.70 1.43
N THR A 29 -1.01 -4.77 0.53
CA THR A 29 -0.45 -3.41 0.57
C THR A 29 -1.53 -2.40 0.97
N GLU A 30 -1.18 -1.49 1.86
CA GLU A 30 -2.05 -0.41 2.34
C GLU A 30 -1.27 0.90 2.42
N ASP A 31 -1.88 1.97 1.94
CA ASP A 31 -1.30 3.31 1.92
C ASP A 31 -2.38 4.35 1.57
N GLU A 32 -2.08 5.64 1.79
CA GLU A 32 -2.98 6.75 1.47
C GLU A 32 -2.43 7.67 0.38
N SER A 33 -3.32 8.08 -0.53
CA SER A 33 -3.04 9.13 -1.50
C SER A 33 -4.16 10.16 -1.52
N TRP A 34 -3.78 11.43 -1.60
CA TRP A 34 -4.71 12.54 -1.78
C TRP A 34 -5.25 12.57 -3.22
N VAL A 35 -6.55 12.82 -3.34
CA VAL A 35 -7.24 13.13 -4.59
C VAL A 35 -7.78 14.55 -4.46
N HIS A 36 -7.53 15.37 -5.47
CA HIS A 36 -7.99 16.76 -5.47
C HIS A 36 -9.44 16.83 -5.93
N GLN A 37 -10.26 17.47 -5.10
CA GLN A 37 -11.60 17.91 -5.41
C GLN A 37 -11.64 19.43 -5.20
N TYR A 38 -12.37 20.14 -6.06
CA TYR A 38 -12.63 21.55 -5.87
C TYR A 38 -13.88 21.70 -5.01
N ASP A 39 -13.72 22.19 -3.78
CA ASP A 39 -14.82 22.42 -2.85
C ASP A 39 -14.78 23.87 -2.35
N PRO A 40 -15.83 24.68 -2.58
CA PRO A 40 -15.93 26.03 -2.04
C PRO A 40 -16.30 26.11 -0.54
N GLU A 41 -16.69 25.02 0.13
CA GLU A 41 -17.01 25.02 1.57
C GLU A 41 -16.07 24.19 2.45
N CYS A 42 -16.07 24.52 3.75
CA CYS A 42 -15.00 24.19 4.69
C CYS A 42 -15.03 22.73 5.15
N LYS A 43 -13.90 22.05 4.98
CA LYS A 43 -13.63 20.65 5.37
C LYS A 43 -14.04 20.33 6.82
N ALA A 44 -15.00 19.44 6.99
CA ALA A 44 -15.11 18.62 8.20
C ALA A 44 -14.22 17.37 8.03
N GLN A 45 -13.18 17.23 8.84
CA GLN A 45 -12.25 16.10 8.76
C GLN A 45 -12.91 14.79 9.21
N SER A 46 -12.80 13.74 8.40
CA SER A 46 -13.09 12.37 8.80
C SER A 46 -11.83 11.74 9.40
N MET A 47 -11.82 11.49 10.71
CA MET A 47 -10.72 10.86 11.46
C MET A 47 -11.02 9.40 11.83
N GLU A 48 -12.15 8.85 11.39
CA GLU A 48 -12.64 7.55 11.86
C GLU A 48 -12.74 6.55 10.71
N TYR A 49 -11.75 5.66 10.60
CA TYR A 49 -11.67 4.63 9.56
C TYR A 49 -12.61 3.43 9.80
N ARG A 50 -13.17 3.32 11.00
CA ARG A 50 -14.03 2.21 11.41
C ARG A 50 -15.36 2.74 11.91
N HIS A 51 -16.44 2.42 11.21
CA HIS A 51 -17.78 2.83 11.60
C HIS A 51 -18.48 1.72 12.38
N LYS A 52 -19.49 2.07 13.19
CA LYS A 52 -20.32 1.08 13.90
C LYS A 52 -20.97 0.04 12.99
N THR A 53 -21.10 0.36 11.70
CA THR A 53 -21.66 -0.49 10.63
C THR A 53 -20.61 -1.28 9.86
N SER A 54 -19.31 -1.11 10.13
CA SER A 54 -18.26 -1.86 9.45
C SER A 54 -18.41 -3.36 9.72
N PRO A 55 -18.21 -4.23 8.72
CA PRO A 55 -18.31 -5.67 8.90
C PRO A 55 -17.31 -6.14 9.96
N SER A 56 -17.65 -7.26 10.60
CA SER A 56 -16.78 -7.86 11.61
C SER A 56 -15.41 -8.19 11.01
N PRO A 57 -14.32 -8.03 11.79
CA PRO A 57 -12.98 -8.32 11.30
C PRO A 57 -12.91 -9.76 10.78
N ARG A 58 -12.53 -9.92 9.51
CA ARG A 58 -12.20 -11.23 8.95
C ARG A 58 -10.77 -11.56 9.32
N LYS A 59 -10.50 -12.82 9.66
CA LYS A 59 -9.14 -13.29 9.90
C LYS A 59 -8.42 -13.46 8.57
N PHE A 60 -7.23 -12.87 8.44
CA PHE A 60 -6.38 -12.98 7.27
C PHE A 60 -5.22 -13.93 7.57
N LYS A 61 -5.55 -15.19 7.91
CA LYS A 61 -4.54 -16.21 8.22
C LYS A 61 -3.56 -16.31 7.05
N ASP A 62 -2.27 -16.27 7.39
CA ASP A 62 -1.14 -16.34 6.46
C ASP A 62 -0.92 -15.12 5.55
N SER A 63 -1.60 -13.99 5.79
CA SER A 63 -1.34 -12.73 5.08
C SER A 63 -0.35 -11.84 5.81
N ILE A 64 0.31 -10.96 5.06
CA ILE A 64 1.34 -10.05 5.57
C ILE A 64 1.06 -8.64 5.05
N LEU A 65 0.86 -7.69 5.96
CA LEU A 65 0.58 -6.30 5.63
C LEU A 65 1.87 -5.51 5.39
N GLN A 66 2.02 -4.96 4.19
CA GLN A 66 3.00 -3.94 3.88
C GLN A 66 2.33 -2.58 3.93
N HIS A 67 2.78 -1.75 4.87
CA HIS A 67 2.35 -0.37 5.06
C HIS A 67 3.54 0.45 5.55
N ASP A 68 3.47 1.77 5.45
CA ASP A 68 4.57 2.64 5.84
C ASP A 68 4.67 2.83 7.37
N ASN A 69 5.70 3.56 7.81
CA ASN A 69 5.93 3.83 9.23
C ASN A 69 5.26 5.13 9.71
N ALA A 70 4.19 5.61 9.06
CA ALA A 70 3.48 6.80 9.51
C ALA A 70 2.96 6.61 10.96
N ARG A 71 2.88 7.72 11.72
CA ARG A 71 2.50 7.65 13.14
C ARG A 71 1.17 6.94 13.40
N PRO A 72 0.10 7.11 12.59
CA PRO A 72 -1.14 6.36 12.76
C PRO A 72 -0.92 4.85 12.59
N HIS A 73 -0.10 4.45 11.62
CA HIS A 73 0.24 3.05 11.31
C HIS A 73 1.05 2.35 12.40
N THR A 74 1.95 3.08 13.06
CA THR A 74 2.75 2.56 14.18
C THR A 74 2.08 2.73 15.54
N SER A 75 0.86 3.27 15.59
CA SER A 75 0.17 3.54 16.85
C SER A 75 -0.17 2.26 17.62
N ARG A 76 -0.25 2.35 18.96
CA ARG A 76 -0.63 1.20 19.79
C ARG A 76 -1.99 0.63 19.40
N GLN A 77 -2.95 1.50 19.07
CA GLN A 77 -4.29 1.10 18.66
C GLN A 77 -4.25 0.27 17.37
N THR A 78 -3.48 0.70 16.37
CA THR A 78 -3.30 -0.05 15.11
C THR A 78 -2.62 -1.38 15.36
N GLN A 79 -1.56 -1.41 16.16
CA GLN A 79 -0.86 -2.65 16.52
C GLN A 79 -1.75 -3.65 17.29
N ASP A 80 -2.62 -3.15 18.19
CA ASP A 80 -3.63 -3.97 18.87
C ASP A 80 -4.66 -4.54 17.89
N ALA A 81 -5.13 -3.72 16.94
CA ALA A 81 -6.08 -4.15 15.92
C ALA A 81 -5.49 -5.23 14.98
N LEU A 82 -4.23 -5.06 14.54
CA LEU A 82 -3.52 -6.04 13.71
C LEU A 82 -3.37 -7.39 14.42
N ARG A 83 -3.06 -7.37 15.73
CA ARG A 83 -3.03 -8.59 16.55
C ARG A 83 -4.38 -9.28 16.63
N GLN A 84 -5.47 -8.53 16.79
CA GLN A 84 -6.83 -9.10 16.86
C GLN A 84 -7.24 -9.82 15.57
N VAL A 85 -6.74 -9.38 14.41
CA VAL A 85 -7.04 -10.00 13.11
C VAL A 85 -5.98 -11.01 12.65
N GLU A 86 -4.98 -11.30 13.49
CA GLU A 86 -3.85 -12.22 13.21
C GLU A 86 -3.04 -11.80 11.96
N LEU A 87 -2.94 -10.48 11.69
CA LEU A 87 -2.23 -9.94 10.52
C LEU A 87 -0.82 -9.48 10.92
N THR A 88 0.19 -10.10 10.30
CA THR A 88 1.60 -9.74 10.53
C THR A 88 2.02 -8.59 9.63
N THR A 89 2.96 -7.74 10.06
CA THR A 89 3.46 -6.63 9.24
C THR A 89 4.78 -6.98 8.57
N LEU A 90 4.91 -6.60 7.30
CA LEU A 90 6.18 -6.62 6.58
C LEU A 90 6.97 -5.39 6.99
N GLN A 91 8.24 -5.58 7.34
CA GLN A 91 9.10 -4.42 7.63
C GLN A 91 9.21 -3.53 6.38
N HIS A 92 9.00 -2.23 6.54
CA HIS A 92 9.15 -1.25 5.47
C HIS A 92 10.17 -0.16 5.87
N PRO A 93 11.14 0.19 4.99
CA PRO A 93 12.10 1.23 5.31
C PRO A 93 11.43 2.61 5.28
N THR A 94 11.93 3.55 6.08
CA THR A 94 11.35 4.91 6.11
C THR A 94 11.61 5.62 4.77
N TYR A 95 10.65 6.43 4.29
CA TYR A 95 10.75 7.21 3.05
C TYR A 95 11.08 6.37 1.80
N SER A 96 10.42 5.22 1.64
CA SER A 96 10.72 4.26 0.57
C SER A 96 9.52 3.97 -0.36
N PRO A 97 8.89 4.99 -0.95
CA PRO A 97 7.73 4.82 -1.83
C PRO A 97 8.05 4.00 -3.09
N ASP A 98 9.32 3.98 -3.50
CA ASP A 98 9.81 3.15 -4.60
C ASP A 98 9.80 1.64 -4.29
N LEU A 99 9.54 1.25 -3.02
CA LEU A 99 9.39 -0.13 -2.56
C LEU A 99 7.97 -0.45 -2.09
N ALA A 100 7.00 0.45 -2.30
CA ALA A 100 5.59 0.27 -1.94
C ALA A 100 4.72 0.13 -3.21
N PRO A 101 4.03 -1.02 -3.43
CA PRO A 101 3.21 -1.23 -4.63
C PRO A 101 2.07 -0.21 -4.77
N SER A 102 1.55 0.29 -3.64
CA SER A 102 0.64 1.44 -3.60
C SER A 102 1.20 2.63 -4.39
N ASP A 103 2.43 3.04 -4.10
CA ASP A 103 3.08 4.25 -4.63
C ASP A 103 3.67 4.12 -6.02
N TYR A 104 4.36 3.01 -6.30
CA TYR A 104 5.05 2.83 -7.58
C TYR A 104 4.16 2.24 -8.66
N TYR A 105 3.01 1.68 -8.31
CA TYR A 105 2.12 1.03 -9.28
C TYR A 105 0.68 1.52 -9.16
N LEU A 106 -0.02 1.21 -8.07
CA LEU A 106 -1.47 1.41 -7.98
C LEU A 106 -1.87 2.88 -8.13
N PHE A 107 -1.28 3.77 -7.33
CA PHE A 107 -1.57 5.19 -7.36
C PHE A 107 -1.09 5.87 -8.62
N LEU A 108 -0.04 5.35 -9.30
CA LEU A 108 0.35 5.89 -10.61
C LEU A 108 -0.75 5.65 -11.64
N GLN A 109 -1.33 4.45 -11.68
CA GLN A 109 -2.41 4.13 -12.61
C GLN A 109 -3.70 4.86 -12.25
N LEU A 110 -4.03 4.94 -10.96
CA LEU A 110 -5.18 5.70 -10.49
C LEU A 110 -5.04 7.18 -10.84
N LYS A 111 -3.89 7.82 -10.56
CA LYS A 111 -3.66 9.24 -10.88
C LYS A 111 -3.72 9.51 -12.38
N LYS A 112 -3.24 8.58 -13.21
CA LYS A 112 -3.39 8.67 -14.68
C LYS A 112 -4.87 8.64 -15.09
N TYR A 113 -5.66 7.77 -14.47
CA TYR A 113 -7.10 7.68 -14.70
C TYR A 113 -7.85 8.95 -14.27
N LEU A 114 -7.56 9.45 -13.07
CA LEU A 114 -8.22 10.64 -12.50
C LEU A 114 -7.82 11.93 -13.23
N LYS A 115 -6.68 11.95 -13.92
CA LYS A 115 -6.19 13.14 -14.62
C LYS A 115 -7.24 13.69 -15.59
N GLY A 116 -7.56 14.97 -15.45
CA GLY A 116 -8.52 15.67 -16.31
C GLY A 116 -9.98 15.54 -15.89
N HIS A 117 -10.28 14.80 -14.83
CA HIS A 117 -11.62 14.79 -14.25
C HIS A 117 -11.81 15.99 -13.32
N HIS A 118 -13.01 16.56 -13.36
CA HIS A 118 -13.51 17.50 -12.37
C HIS A 118 -14.62 16.80 -11.61
N TYR A 119 -14.71 17.05 -10.30
CA TYR A 119 -15.70 16.43 -9.43
C TYR A 119 -16.37 17.52 -8.62
N ASP A 120 -17.70 17.46 -8.53
CA ASP A 120 -18.49 18.47 -7.86
C ASP A 120 -18.65 18.19 -6.36
N ASN A 121 -18.48 16.93 -5.92
CA ASN A 121 -18.60 16.51 -4.52
C ASN A 121 -17.88 15.18 -4.23
N ASP A 122 -17.76 14.85 -2.94
CA ASP A 122 -17.07 13.65 -2.44
C ASP A 122 -17.71 12.35 -2.93
N GLU A 123 -19.04 12.30 -3.06
CA GLU A 123 -19.76 11.10 -3.49
C GLU A 123 -19.41 10.73 -4.93
N GLU A 124 -19.22 11.73 -5.79
CA GLU A 124 -18.79 11.54 -7.17
C GLU A 124 -17.36 10.98 -7.23
N VAL A 125 -16.44 11.54 -6.45
CA VAL A 125 -15.05 11.06 -6.35
C VAL A 125 -15.03 9.61 -5.88
N ILE A 126 -15.73 9.31 -4.77
CA ILE A 126 -15.82 7.96 -4.19
C ILE A 126 -16.40 6.97 -5.19
N THR A 127 -17.49 7.34 -5.87
CA THR A 127 -18.16 6.47 -6.85
C THR A 127 -17.25 6.19 -8.05
N ASN A 128 -16.57 7.21 -8.58
CA ASN A 128 -15.69 7.04 -9.72
C ASN A 128 -14.47 6.17 -9.39
N ILE A 129 -13.83 6.42 -8.24
CA ILE A 129 -12.70 5.61 -7.76
C ILE A 129 -13.13 4.16 -7.52
N ARG A 130 -14.29 3.92 -6.87
CA ARG A 130 -14.82 2.57 -6.67
C ARG A 130 -15.06 1.85 -7.99
N ARG A 131 -15.66 2.54 -8.97
CA ARG A 131 -15.87 1.99 -10.32
C ARG A 131 -14.54 1.59 -10.97
N TRP A 132 -13.52 2.44 -10.86
CA TRP A 132 -12.19 2.15 -11.38
C TRP A 132 -11.57 0.91 -10.73
N TYR A 133 -11.61 0.81 -9.40
CA TYR A 133 -11.09 -0.36 -8.67
C TYR A 133 -11.80 -1.66 -9.06
N LEU A 134 -13.13 -1.64 -9.12
CA LEU A 134 -13.95 -2.80 -9.51
C LEU A 134 -13.76 -3.20 -10.99
N GLY A 135 -13.27 -2.27 -11.82
CA GLY A 135 -12.93 -2.53 -13.22
C GLY A 135 -11.55 -3.15 -13.43
N GLN A 136 -10.70 -3.23 -12.40
CA GLN A 136 -9.37 -3.84 -12.52
C GLN A 136 -9.46 -5.37 -12.43
N SER A 137 -8.63 -6.07 -13.19
CA SER A 137 -8.50 -7.52 -13.09
C SER A 137 -7.71 -7.93 -11.86
N SER A 138 -7.85 -9.18 -11.41
CA SER A 138 -6.95 -9.74 -10.39
C SER A 138 -5.48 -9.69 -10.81
N GLU A 139 -5.22 -9.87 -12.11
CA GLU A 139 -3.88 -9.84 -12.69
C GLU A 139 -3.24 -8.45 -12.56
N PHE A 140 -4.03 -7.38 -12.73
CA PHE A 140 -3.55 -6.01 -12.53
C PHE A 140 -2.94 -5.81 -11.14
N PHE A 141 -3.61 -6.30 -10.09
CA PHE A 141 -3.10 -6.20 -8.73
C PHE A 141 -1.89 -7.11 -8.52
N ALA A 142 -1.93 -8.34 -9.04
CA ALA A 142 -0.81 -9.27 -8.95
C ALA A 142 0.46 -8.72 -9.62
N ASP A 143 0.34 -8.10 -10.78
CA ASP A 143 1.43 -7.44 -11.51
C ASP A 143 2.13 -6.36 -10.67
N GLY A 144 1.33 -5.57 -9.93
CA GLY A 144 1.85 -4.56 -9.03
C GLY A 144 2.71 -5.18 -7.94
N VAL A 145 2.22 -6.22 -7.26
CA VAL A 145 2.94 -6.87 -6.16
C VAL A 145 4.16 -7.66 -6.67
N ARG A 146 4.06 -8.37 -7.81
CA ARG A 146 5.19 -9.14 -8.39
C ARG A 146 6.40 -8.27 -8.73
N GLN A 147 6.21 -6.99 -9.00
CA GLN A 147 7.31 -6.05 -9.23
C GLN A 147 8.18 -5.78 -7.99
N LEU A 148 7.72 -6.14 -6.78
CA LEU A 148 8.51 -6.01 -5.55
C LEU A 148 9.85 -6.73 -5.65
N VAL A 149 9.87 -7.95 -6.18
CA VAL A 149 11.09 -8.76 -6.26
C VAL A 149 12.16 -8.05 -7.11
N LYS A 150 11.75 -7.51 -8.26
CA LYS A 150 12.63 -6.72 -9.13
C LYS A 150 13.12 -5.47 -8.42
N ARG A 151 12.24 -4.76 -7.70
CA ARG A 151 12.58 -3.52 -6.98
C ARG A 151 13.51 -3.77 -5.80
N TRP A 152 13.30 -4.84 -5.02
CA TRP A 152 14.23 -5.25 -3.97
C TRP A 152 15.61 -5.56 -4.55
N ARG A 153 15.69 -6.25 -5.70
CA ARG A 153 16.96 -6.53 -6.39
C ARG A 153 17.68 -5.24 -6.76
N LEU A 154 16.99 -4.32 -7.44
CA LEU A 154 17.55 -3.02 -7.82
C LEU A 154 18.01 -2.21 -6.59
N CYS A 155 17.25 -2.22 -5.51
CA CYS A 155 17.65 -1.56 -4.26
C CYS A 155 18.96 -2.14 -3.70
N VAL A 156 19.12 -3.47 -3.70
CA VAL A 156 20.35 -4.12 -3.26
C VAL A 156 21.53 -3.81 -4.20
N ASP A 157 21.32 -3.90 -5.50
CA ASP A 157 22.35 -3.65 -6.53
C ASP A 157 22.82 -2.19 -6.52
N CYS A 158 21.93 -1.25 -6.17
CA CYS A 158 22.23 0.17 -5.99
C CYS A 158 22.67 0.53 -4.56
N ASP A 159 23.09 -0.44 -3.73
CA ASP A 159 23.57 -0.21 -2.36
C ASP A 159 22.57 0.55 -1.46
N GLY A 160 21.28 0.29 -1.66
CA GLY A 160 20.18 0.89 -0.91
C GLY A 160 19.73 2.26 -1.42
N ASP A 161 20.22 2.72 -2.57
CA ASP A 161 19.72 3.94 -3.22
C ASP A 161 18.26 3.81 -3.68
N ASN A 162 17.67 4.94 -4.06
CA ASN A 162 16.32 4.96 -4.61
C ASN A 162 16.27 4.26 -5.97
N VAL A 163 15.26 3.42 -6.16
CA VAL A 163 15.00 2.76 -7.44
C VAL A 163 14.11 3.67 -8.28
N GLU A 164 14.55 3.98 -9.50
CA GLU A 164 13.77 4.81 -10.41
C GLU A 164 12.40 4.18 -10.74
N LYS A 165 11.42 5.04 -11.07
CA LYS A 165 10.04 4.64 -11.37
C LYS A 165 9.88 4.15 -12.81
#